data_AF-A0A949NQE6-F1
#
_entry.id   AF-A0A949NQE6-F1
#
_cell.length_a   1.000
_cell.length_b   1.000
_cell.length_c   1.000
_cell.angle_alpha   90.00
_cell.angle_beta   90.00
_cell.angle_gamma   90.00
#
_symmetry.space_group_name_H-M   'P 1'
#
loop_
_entity.id
_entity.type
_entity.pdbx_description
1 polymer ?
#
loop_
_entity_poly.entity_id
_entity_poly.type
_entity_poly.pdbx_seq_one_letter_code
_entity_poly.pdbx_strand_id
1 'polypeptide(L)'
;MNQGTGACGINCMVCGLMRQGKCSPCGAGTEPQAQAKLAAQLSLMGSVCPILQCAVDKKVDYCSASCEVYPCRHFMSGPYPLSSAYLEMQVRRRGQNKGAPSLDRTPGSGHKSRLH
;
A
#
# COMPACT_ATOMS: atom_id res chain seq x y z
N MET A 1 7.75 16.83 -9.22
CA MET A 1 8.59 15.71 -8.75
C MET A 1 7.76 14.44 -8.89
N ASN A 2 8.27 13.39 -9.54
CA ASN A 2 7.52 12.13 -9.65
C ASN A 2 7.34 11.54 -8.24
N GLN A 3 6.09 11.41 -7.79
CA GLN A 3 5.81 10.83 -6.48
C GLN A 3 6.23 9.36 -6.54
N GLY A 4 7.12 8.98 -5.62
CA GLY A 4 7.70 7.65 -5.61
C GLY A 4 6.71 6.59 -5.16
N THR A 5 5.74 6.92 -4.32
CA THR A 5 4.74 5.97 -3.81
C THR A 5 3.58 5.84 -4.78
N GLY A 6 3.32 4.62 -5.24
CA GLY A 6 2.15 4.32 -6.05
C GLY A 6 0.88 4.21 -5.22
N ALA A 7 -0.29 4.32 -5.86
CA ALA A 7 -1.60 4.17 -5.20
C ALA A 7 -1.75 2.87 -4.40
N CYS A 8 -1.03 1.81 -4.77
CA CYS A 8 -1.00 0.55 -4.01
C CYS A 8 -0.22 0.59 -2.69
N GLY A 9 0.48 1.69 -2.38
CA GLY A 9 1.32 1.87 -1.19
C GLY A 9 2.78 1.46 -1.35
N ILE A 10 3.18 0.89 -2.49
CA ILE A 10 4.59 0.57 -2.77
C ILE A 10 5.32 1.81 -3.24
N ASN A 11 6.51 2.06 -2.67
CA ASN A 11 7.44 3.03 -3.23
C ASN A 11 8.06 2.46 -4.53
N CYS A 12 7.54 2.91 -5.66
CA CYS A 12 7.98 2.58 -7.01
C CYS A 12 9.46 2.89 -7.24
N MET A 13 10.06 3.88 -6.56
CA MET A 13 11.49 4.22 -6.76
C MET A 13 12.43 3.12 -6.29
N VAL A 14 12.00 2.29 -5.34
CA VAL A 14 12.75 1.12 -4.84
C VAL A 14 12.19 -0.21 -5.33
N CYS A 15 11.11 -0.19 -6.12
CA CYS A 15 10.51 -1.39 -6.67
C CYS A 15 11.43 -2.04 -7.71
N GLY A 16 11.64 -3.36 -7.61
CA GLY A 16 12.51 -4.12 -8.51
C GLY A 16 12.13 -3.96 -9.99
N LEU A 17 10.83 -3.88 -10.31
CA LEU A 17 10.39 -3.68 -11.70
C LEU A 17 10.79 -2.31 -12.26
N MET A 18 10.74 -1.25 -11.44
CA MET A 18 11.23 0.07 -11.81
C MET A 18 12.75 0.06 -11.98
N ARG A 19 13.49 -0.55 -11.04
CA ARG A 19 14.95 -0.67 -11.09
C ARG A 19 15.44 -1.46 -12.31
N GLN A 20 14.61 -2.36 -12.84
CA GLN A 20 14.87 -3.11 -14.06
C GLN A 20 14.35 -2.42 -15.34
N GLY A 21 13.78 -1.21 -15.25
CA GLY A 21 13.23 -0.49 -16.41
C GLY A 21 11.94 -1.09 -16.99
N LYS A 22 11.30 -2.03 -16.29
CA LYS A 22 10.07 -2.73 -16.75
C LYS A 22 8.79 -2.00 -16.35
N CYS A 23 8.89 -1.02 -15.45
CA CYS A 23 7.75 -0.23 -15.01
C CYS A 23 8.21 1.22 -14.74
N SER A 24 7.25 2.11 -14.52
CA SER A 24 7.47 3.51 -14.14
C SER A 24 6.56 3.87 -12.96
N PRO A 25 6.91 4.85 -12.12
CA PRO A 25 6.12 5.21 -10.94
C PRO A 25 4.72 5.67 -11.34
N CYS A 26 3.70 5.19 -10.64
CA CYS A 26 2.30 5.57 -10.91
C CYS A 26 1.81 6.75 -10.06
N GLY A 27 2.43 7.05 -8.91
CA GLY A 27 1.94 8.08 -7.99
C GLY A 27 0.62 7.70 -7.30
N ALA A 28 0.09 8.63 -6.51
CA ALA A 28 -1.21 8.52 -5.86
C ALA A 28 -2.37 8.59 -6.88
N GLY A 29 -3.52 7.97 -6.59
CA GLY A 29 -4.66 7.94 -7.53
C GLY A 29 -5.31 9.31 -7.78
N THR A 30 -5.02 10.31 -6.95
CA THR A 30 -5.47 11.69 -7.12
C THR A 30 -4.56 12.54 -8.00
N GLU A 31 -3.37 12.04 -8.34
CA GLU A 31 -2.32 12.82 -9.01
C GLU A 31 -2.31 12.61 -10.51
N PRO A 32 -2.04 13.65 -11.35
CA PRO A 32 -1.97 13.54 -12.81
C PRO A 32 -1.07 12.40 -13.34
N GLN A 33 -0.04 12.05 -12.57
CA GLN A 33 0.87 10.95 -12.87
C GLN A 33 0.13 9.61 -12.98
N ALA A 34 -0.92 9.38 -12.19
CA ALA A 34 -1.70 8.16 -12.22
C ALA A 34 -2.50 8.02 -13.51
N GLN A 35 -3.14 9.11 -13.97
CA GLN A 35 -3.84 9.12 -15.27
C GLN A 35 -2.87 8.91 -16.42
N ALA A 36 -1.70 9.56 -16.39
CA ALA A 36 -0.67 9.37 -17.40
C ALA A 36 -0.19 7.91 -17.44
N LYS A 37 -0.02 7.28 -16.27
CA LYS A 37 0.36 5.87 -16.17
C LYS A 37 -0.72 4.93 -16.71
N LEU A 38 -1.99 5.18 -16.41
CA LEU A 38 -3.12 4.38 -16.94
C LEU A 38 -3.18 4.46 -18.46
N ALA A 39 -3.06 5.67 -19.04
CA ALA A 39 -3.04 5.85 -20.48
C ALA A 39 -1.86 5.10 -21.13
N ALA A 40 -0.67 5.16 -20.52
CA ALA A 40 0.50 4.43 -20.99
C ALA A 40 0.31 2.90 -20.90
N GLN A 41 -0.27 2.38 -19.81
CA GLN A 41 -0.54 0.95 -19.66
C GLN A 41 -1.54 0.46 -20.71
N LEU A 42 -2.63 1.20 -20.92
CA LEU A 42 -3.63 0.85 -21.93
C LEU A 42 -3.00 0.81 -23.34
N SER A 43 -2.21 1.82 -23.69
CA SER A 43 -1.55 1.91 -25.00
C SER A 43 -0.52 0.80 -25.23
N LEU A 44 0.29 0.47 -24.21
CA LEU A 44 1.40 -0.48 -24.36
C LEU A 44 1.00 -1.95 -24.11
N MET A 45 0.00 -2.20 -23.28
CA MET A 45 -0.36 -3.53 -22.77
C MET A 45 -1.79 -3.95 -23.08
N GLY A 46 -2.62 -3.07 -23.66
CA GLY A 46 -4.06 -3.30 -23.88
C GLY A 46 -4.88 -3.45 -22.59
N SER A 47 -4.26 -3.22 -21.43
CA SER A 47 -4.87 -3.37 -20.11
C SER A 47 -4.23 -2.42 -19.11
N VAL A 48 -4.93 -2.14 -18.01
CA VAL A 48 -4.46 -1.24 -16.95
C VAL A 48 -4.30 -1.97 -15.63
N CYS A 49 -3.49 -1.42 -14.72
CA CYS A 49 -3.44 -1.91 -13.34
C CYS A 49 -4.82 -1.69 -12.67
N PRO A 50 -5.55 -2.74 -12.26
CA PRO A 50 -6.88 -2.59 -11.71
C PRO A 50 -6.90 -1.83 -10.37
N ILE A 51 -5.81 -1.92 -9.59
CA ILE A 51 -5.66 -1.16 -8.33
C ILE A 51 -5.52 0.34 -8.63
N LEU A 52 -4.69 0.71 -9.61
CA LEU A 52 -4.47 2.10 -9.98
C LEU A 52 -5.73 2.70 -10.60
N GLN A 53 -6.40 1.97 -11.50
CA GLN A 53 -7.64 2.39 -12.12
C GLN A 53 -8.71 2.68 -11.06
N CYS A 54 -8.92 1.73 -10.15
CA CYS A 54 -9.88 1.88 -9.05
C CYS A 54 -9.55 3.08 -8.14
N ALA A 55 -8.26 3.32 -7.85
CA ALA A 55 -7.84 4.47 -7.06
C ALA A 55 -8.11 5.81 -7.78
N VAL A 56 -7.85 5.88 -9.08
CA VAL A 56 -8.12 7.08 -9.91
C VAL A 56 -9.62 7.36 -10.02
N ASP A 57 -10.43 6.33 -10.23
CA ASP A 57 -11.89 6.46 -10.38
C ASP A 57 -12.54 6.90 -9.07
N LYS A 58 -12.09 6.33 -7.94
CA LYS A 58 -12.60 6.65 -6.60
C LYS A 58 -11.93 7.85 -5.94
N LYS A 59 -10.97 8.50 -6.62
CA LYS A 59 -10.17 9.61 -6.07
C LYS A 59 -9.51 9.26 -4.73
N VAL A 60 -8.99 8.04 -4.63
CA VAL A 60 -8.20 7.58 -3.49
C VAL A 60 -6.72 7.83 -3.82
N ASP A 61 -6.02 8.51 -2.92
CA ASP A 61 -4.58 8.74 -3.04
C ASP A 61 -3.79 7.42 -2.89
N TYR A 62 -3.83 6.79 -1.71
CA TYR A 62 -3.12 5.55 -1.37
C TYR A 62 -4.08 4.56 -0.70
N CYS A 63 -4.23 3.36 -1.28
CA CYS A 63 -5.23 2.40 -0.83
C CYS A 63 -5.10 2.02 0.65
N SER A 64 -3.88 1.73 1.13
CA SER A 64 -3.66 1.33 2.52
C SER A 64 -3.82 2.48 3.53
N ALA A 65 -3.66 3.72 3.10
CA ALA A 65 -3.81 4.88 3.99
C ALA A 65 -5.26 5.36 4.03
N SER A 66 -5.92 5.48 2.88
CA SER A 66 -7.12 6.30 2.73
C SER A 66 -8.34 5.56 2.20
N CYS A 67 -8.20 4.33 1.72
CA CYS A 67 -9.37 3.54 1.29
C CYS A 67 -10.01 2.85 2.50
N GLU A 68 -11.27 3.20 2.78
CA GLU A 68 -12.04 2.66 3.91
C GLU A 68 -12.20 1.14 3.85
N VAL A 69 -12.34 0.59 2.65
CA VAL A 69 -12.55 -0.85 2.41
C VAL A 69 -11.25 -1.61 2.14
N TYR A 70 -10.08 -1.01 2.39
CA TYR A 70 -8.81 -1.70 2.26
C TYR A 70 -8.55 -2.64 3.45
N PRO A 71 -8.04 -3.87 3.23
CA PRO A 71 -7.77 -4.51 1.93
C PRO A 71 -9.06 -4.96 1.21
N CYS A 72 -9.17 -4.65 -0.09
CA CYS A 72 -10.34 -4.99 -0.91
C CYS A 72 -10.04 -6.09 -1.94
N ARG A 73 -11.05 -6.52 -2.70
CA ARG A 73 -10.93 -7.57 -3.73
C ARG A 73 -9.78 -7.36 -4.72
N HIS A 74 -9.44 -6.11 -5.06
CA HIS A 74 -8.33 -5.83 -6.00
C HIS A 74 -6.96 -6.28 -5.47
N PHE A 75 -6.81 -6.40 -4.14
CA PHE A 75 -5.61 -6.94 -3.50
C PHE A 75 -5.77 -8.43 -3.14
N MET A 76 -6.99 -8.88 -2.83
CA MET A 76 -7.27 -10.27 -2.40
C MET A 76 -7.31 -11.27 -3.56
N SER A 77 -7.77 -10.84 -4.74
CA SER A 77 -8.03 -11.73 -5.87
C SER A 77 -6.81 -12.02 -6.74
N GLY A 78 -5.66 -11.39 -6.48
CA GLY A 78 -4.46 -11.51 -7.31
C GLY A 78 -3.18 -11.65 -6.48
N PRO A 79 -2.09 -12.16 -7.07
CA PRO A 79 -0.83 -12.39 -6.35
C PRO A 79 0.02 -11.13 -6.15
N TYR A 80 -0.39 -9.99 -6.72
CA TYR A 80 0.36 -8.73 -6.73
C TYR A 80 -0.50 -7.59 -6.19
N PRO A 81 0.04 -6.59 -5.46
CA PRO A 81 1.47 -6.39 -5.16
C PRO A 81 1.93 -6.86 -3.78
N LEU A 82 1.04 -7.34 -2.93
CA LEU A 82 1.33 -7.62 -1.53
C LEU A 82 1.03 -9.08 -1.20
N SER A 83 1.82 -9.66 -0.30
CA SER A 83 1.59 -11.05 0.14
C SER A 83 0.27 -11.19 0.90
N SER A 84 -0.32 -12.39 0.83
CA SER A 84 -1.49 -12.75 1.64
C SER A 84 -1.28 -12.45 3.12
N ALA A 85 -0.11 -12.84 3.67
CA ALA A 85 0.24 -12.59 5.06
C ALA A 85 0.22 -11.09 5.45
N TYR A 86 0.70 -10.19 4.56
CA TYR A 86 0.61 -8.74 4.82
C TYR A 86 -0.85 -8.27 4.84
N LEU A 87 -1.64 -8.75 3.88
CA LEU A 87 -3.03 -8.33 3.75
C LEU A 87 -3.91 -8.87 4.88
N GLU A 88 -3.70 -10.11 5.31
CA GLU A 88 -4.33 -10.71 6.50
C GLU A 88 -3.98 -9.94 7.78
N MET A 89 -2.72 -9.51 7.93
CA MET A 89 -2.31 -8.62 9.00
C MET A 89 -3.10 -7.31 8.97
N GLN A 90 -3.26 -6.70 7.80
CA GLN A 90 -4.03 -5.46 7.63
C GLN A 90 -5.51 -5.66 7.99
N VAL A 91 -6.15 -6.75 7.54
CA VAL A 91 -7.53 -7.08 7.93
C VAL A 91 -7.66 -7.16 9.46
N ARG A 92 -6.76 -7.92 10.10
CA ARG A 92 -6.82 -8.17 11.55
C ARG A 92 -6.53 -6.93 12.39
N ARG A 93 -5.61 -6.06 11.95
CA ARG A 93 -5.20 -4.87 12.72
C ARG A 93 -6.06 -3.63 12.42
N ARG A 94 -6.60 -3.49 11.21
CA ARG A 94 -7.54 -2.39 10.87
C ARG A 94 -8.93 -2.63 11.46
N GLY A 95 -9.35 -3.90 11.56
CA GLY A 95 -10.63 -4.31 12.15
C GLY A 95 -10.70 -4.35 13.68
N GLN A 96 -9.62 -3.99 14.41
CA GLN A 96 -9.58 -4.08 15.88
C GLN A 96 -9.42 -2.75 16.65
N ASN A 97 -9.51 -1.58 16.01
CA ASN A 97 -9.45 -0.29 16.73
C ASN A 97 -10.80 0.41 16.92
N LYS A 98 -11.85 -0.36 17.24
CA LYS A 98 -13.02 0.19 17.96
C LYS A 98 -13.16 -0.31 19.39
N GLY A 99 -12.19 -1.07 19.92
CA GLY A 99 -12.27 -1.58 21.29
C GLY A 99 -11.03 -2.31 21.84
N ALA A 100 -9.87 -2.24 21.20
CA ALA A 100 -8.64 -2.74 21.84
C ALA A 100 -8.30 -1.79 23.02
N PRO A 101 -8.20 -2.29 24.27
CA PRO A 101 -7.63 -1.50 25.35
C PRO A 101 -6.25 -1.05 24.91
N SER A 102 -5.94 0.24 25.13
CA SER A 102 -4.58 0.75 25.08
C SER A 102 -3.69 -0.29 25.77
N LEU A 103 -2.75 -0.89 25.04
CA LEU A 103 -1.68 -1.62 25.69
C LEU A 103 -0.99 -0.58 26.57
N ASP A 104 -1.31 -0.65 27.86
CA ASP A 104 -0.61 0.10 28.89
C ASP A 104 0.86 -0.13 28.62
N ARG A 105 1.57 0.95 28.28
CA ARG A 105 3.03 0.94 28.29
C ARG A 105 3.41 0.74 29.74
N THR A 106 3.54 -0.51 30.18
CA THR A 106 4.23 -0.81 31.42
C THR A 106 5.63 -0.20 31.28
N PRO A 107 6.05 0.73 32.14
CA PRO A 107 7.44 1.18 32.15
C PRO A 107 8.29 -0.06 32.37
N GLY A 108 9.25 -0.30 31.48
CA GLY A 108 10.13 -1.45 31.54
C GLY A 108 10.61 -1.69 32.96
N SER A 109 10.31 -2.87 33.47
CA SER A 109 10.83 -3.39 34.73
C SER A 109 12.35 -3.23 34.75
N GLY A 110 12.84 -2.46 35.71
CA GLY A 110 14.25 -2.18 35.91
C GLY A 110 15.10 -3.44 35.89
N HIS A 111 16.12 -3.42 35.05
CA HIS A 111 17.23 -4.36 35.13
C HIS A 111 18.00 -4.05 36.42
N LYS A 112 17.66 -4.76 37.51
CA LYS A 112 18.52 -4.80 38.69
C LYS A 112 19.76 -5.60 38.35
N SER A 113 20.83 -4.95 37.90
CA SER A 113 22.17 -5.51 38.02
C SER A 113 22.50 -5.63 39.50
N ARG A 114 22.50 -6.86 40.02
CA ARG A 114 23.09 -7.21 41.31
C ARG A 114 24.27 -8.14 41.03
N LEU A 115 25.46 -7.56 41.17
CA LEU A 115 26.76 -8.10 41.58
C LEU A 115 27.02 -9.61 41.41
N HIS A 116 28.08 -9.93 40.64
CA HIS A 116 29.28 -10.61 41.14
C HIS A 116 30.50 -10.08 40.38
#